data_AF-A0A965S456-F1
#
_entry.id   AF-A0A965S456-F1
#
_cell.length_a   1.000
_cell.length_b   1.000
_cell.length_c   1.000
_cell.angle_alpha   90.00
_cell.angle_beta   90.00
_cell.angle_gamma   90.00
#
_symmetry.space_group_name_H-M   'P 1'
#
loop_
_entity.id
_entity.type
_entity.pdbx_description
1 polymer ?
#
loop_
_entity_poly.entity_id
_entity_poly.type
_entity_poly.pdbx_seq_one_letter_code
_entity_poly.pdbx_strand_id
1 'polypeptide(L)'
;MYKLLAHIFITLCIGVLYVFSAWKKMSPIDLFQFRLAEDGICGGLCSVLGIRILIIWELALGLLMFLHISLNKFTYNALIWTSVVFILYLTYLFFYNGAQADCGCFGEHYKMTPGLAILKNILVLGLVVYLKHQHHRMFYRYSNVIALSIFGISAAFVFALRPVSVPGSSADYRIPKHLKLDTLWTSPLAVPKPALNFKKGKSVIAFFSLTCSHCIEAAYKLHILKLQFKDAPFLMVLGGRKAKLQNFLNRTKSADIPFTLFEDELFYTLCEGQVPRIFLCQNLKPIRSIEKYDLEPDVINFFFKAP
;
A
#
# COMPACT_ATOMS: atom_id res chain seq x y z
N MET A 1 -18.33 14.93 -38.29
CA MET A 1 -18.00 13.52 -38.01
C MET A 1 -16.65 13.36 -37.32
N TYR A 2 -15.54 13.87 -37.88
CA TYR A 2 -14.19 13.74 -37.28
C TYR A 2 -14.05 14.33 -35.85
N LYS A 3 -14.68 15.49 -35.56
CA LYS A 3 -14.66 16.09 -34.20
C LYS A 3 -15.32 15.21 -33.14
N LEU A 4 -16.41 14.53 -33.50
CA LEU A 4 -17.13 13.62 -32.60
C LEU A 4 -16.33 12.34 -32.35
N LEU A 5 -15.75 11.76 -33.41
CA LEU A 5 -14.85 10.61 -33.31
C LEU A 5 -13.63 10.93 -32.44
N ALA A 6 -13.01 12.09 -32.64
CA ALA A 6 -11.90 12.55 -31.81
C ALA A 6 -12.31 12.74 -30.34
N HIS A 7 -13.49 13.33 -30.09
CA HIS A 7 -14.01 13.49 -28.73
C HIS A 7 -14.20 12.14 -28.04
N ILE A 8 -14.87 11.18 -28.69
CA ILE A 8 -15.10 9.83 -28.15
C ILE A 8 -13.76 9.12 -27.88
N PHE A 9 -12.81 9.21 -28.81
CA PHE A 9 -11.48 8.60 -28.65
C PHE A 9 -10.73 9.15 -27.43
N ILE A 10 -10.65 10.48 -27.30
CA ILE A 10 -9.98 11.13 -26.16
C ILE A 10 -10.65 10.75 -24.84
N THR A 11 -11.99 10.75 -24.81
CA THR A 11 -12.77 10.33 -23.63
C THR A 11 -12.48 8.88 -23.23
N LEU A 12 -12.42 7.96 -24.20
CA LEU A 12 -12.09 6.56 -23.97
C LEU A 12 -10.68 6.42 -23.38
N CYS A 13 -9.69 7.10 -23.97
CA CYS A 13 -8.31 7.09 -23.47
C CYS A 13 -8.21 7.59 -22.02
N ILE A 14 -8.87 8.70 -21.69
CA ILE A 14 -8.90 9.24 -20.32
C ILE A 14 -9.56 8.24 -19.36
N GLY A 15 -10.69 7.64 -19.75
CA GLY A 15 -11.37 6.63 -18.96
C GLY A 15 -10.48 5.44 -18.63
N VAL A 16 -9.79 4.87 -19.63
CA VAL A 16 -8.84 3.77 -19.45
C VAL A 16 -7.70 4.17 -18.49
N LEU A 17 -7.15 5.38 -18.63
CA LEU A 17 -6.07 5.86 -17.77
C LEU A 17 -6.48 5.96 -16.29
N TYR A 18 -7.71 6.42 -16.02
CA TYR A 18 -8.25 6.51 -14.67
C TYR A 18 -8.54 5.13 -14.07
N VAL A 19 -9.17 4.24 -14.83
CA VAL A 19 -9.43 2.84 -14.39
C VAL A 19 -8.12 2.13 -14.08
N PHE A 20 -7.12 2.26 -14.95
CA PHE A 20 -5.79 1.69 -14.74
C PHE A 20 -5.12 2.28 -13.50
N SER A 21 -5.21 3.60 -13.31
CA SER A 21 -4.66 4.29 -12.14
C SER A 21 -5.29 3.82 -10.82
N ALA A 22 -6.62 3.65 -10.78
CA ALA A 22 -7.33 3.10 -9.63
C ALA A 22 -6.94 1.64 -9.35
N TRP A 23 -6.87 0.80 -10.39
CA TRP A 23 -6.43 -0.60 -10.26
C TRP A 23 -5.04 -0.72 -9.64
N LYS A 24 -4.11 0.14 -10.06
CA LYS A 24 -2.72 0.14 -9.54
C LYS A 24 -2.65 0.56 -8.07
N LYS A 25 -3.47 1.51 -7.63
CA LYS A 25 -3.57 1.92 -6.21
C LYS A 25 -4.15 0.84 -5.30
N MET A 26 -4.88 -0.12 -5.88
CA MET A 26 -5.49 -1.22 -5.14
C MET A 26 -4.49 -2.34 -4.75
N SER A 27 -3.25 -2.31 -5.27
CA SER A 27 -2.22 -3.33 -5.04
C SER A 27 -0.82 -2.70 -4.89
N PRO A 28 -0.41 -2.28 -3.67
CA PRO A 28 -1.08 -2.45 -2.40
C PRO A 28 -1.70 -1.18 -1.81
N ILE A 29 -2.94 -1.30 -1.34
CA ILE A 29 -3.72 -0.22 -0.73
C ILE A 29 -3.14 0.25 0.61
N ASP A 30 -2.54 -0.69 1.37
CA ASP A 30 -2.03 -0.45 2.73
C ASP A 30 -0.80 0.48 2.73
N LEU A 31 0.07 0.38 1.72
CA LEU A 31 1.26 1.22 1.61
C LEU A 31 0.90 2.71 1.43
N PHE A 32 -0.15 2.98 0.64
CA PHE A 32 -0.63 4.35 0.45
C PHE A 32 -1.32 4.88 1.71
N GLN A 33 -2.08 4.03 2.41
CA GLN A 33 -2.68 4.36 3.70
C GLN A 33 -1.61 4.80 4.73
N PHE A 34 -0.53 4.03 4.85
CA PHE A 34 0.54 4.35 5.81
C PHE A 34 1.29 5.63 5.47
N ARG A 35 1.54 5.91 4.19
CA ARG A 35 2.16 7.18 3.77
C ARG A 35 1.32 8.40 4.13
N LEU A 36 0.00 8.34 3.89
CA LEU A 36 -0.90 9.42 4.29
C LEU A 36 -0.95 9.63 5.81
N ALA A 37 -0.80 8.55 6.58
CA ALA A 37 -0.72 8.62 8.04
C ALA A 37 0.60 9.23 8.51
N GLU A 38 1.73 8.93 7.85
CA GLU A 38 3.03 9.56 8.12
C GLU A 38 3.06 11.05 7.77
N ASP A 39 2.42 11.44 6.65
CA ASP A 39 2.34 12.83 6.21
C ASP A 39 1.42 13.69 7.12
N GLY A 40 0.80 13.09 8.16
CA GLY A 40 -0.02 13.78 9.16
C GLY A 40 -1.41 14.20 8.67
N ILE A 41 -1.85 13.72 7.50
CA ILE A 41 -3.12 14.13 6.88
C ILE A 41 -4.31 13.50 7.61
N CYS A 42 -4.27 12.19 7.84
CA CYS A 42 -5.30 11.45 8.58
C CYS A 42 -4.75 10.14 9.15
N GLY A 43 -5.02 9.84 10.42
CA GLY A 43 -4.62 8.59 11.09
C GLY A 43 -5.77 7.60 11.28
N GLY A 44 -5.45 6.33 11.56
CA GLY A 44 -6.43 5.30 11.95
C GLY A 44 -7.53 5.05 10.91
N LEU A 45 -8.78 4.92 11.36
CA LEU A 45 -9.96 4.67 10.51
C LEU A 45 -10.15 5.72 9.39
N CYS A 46 -9.77 6.98 9.62
CA CYS A 46 -9.84 8.01 8.58
C CYS A 46 -8.96 7.66 7.38
N SER A 47 -7.73 7.19 7.63
CA SER A 47 -6.81 6.78 6.57
C SER A 47 -7.33 5.55 5.81
N VAL A 48 -7.88 4.56 6.54
CA VAL A 48 -8.44 3.30 6.00
C VAL A 48 -9.60 3.56 5.05
N LEU A 49 -10.53 4.43 5.45
CA LEU A 49 -11.71 4.77 4.65
C LEU A 49 -11.36 5.79 3.57
N GLY A 50 -10.55 6.80 3.87
CA GLY A 50 -10.19 7.88 2.96
C GLY A 50 -9.52 7.37 1.68
N ILE A 51 -8.59 6.41 1.78
CA ILE A 51 -7.97 5.83 0.59
C ILE A 51 -8.95 5.02 -0.25
N ARG A 52 -9.84 4.26 0.39
CA ARG A 52 -10.87 3.49 -0.32
C ARG A 52 -11.83 4.41 -1.05
N ILE A 53 -12.28 5.48 -0.40
CA ILE A 53 -13.14 6.50 -1.01
C ILE A 53 -12.44 7.14 -2.22
N LEU A 54 -11.15 7.49 -2.10
CA LEU A 54 -10.36 8.05 -3.21
C LEU A 54 -10.26 7.09 -4.40
N ILE A 55 -10.00 5.80 -4.16
CA ILE A 55 -9.92 4.77 -5.21
C ILE A 55 -11.29 4.54 -5.85
N ILE A 56 -12.36 4.47 -5.05
CA ILE A 56 -13.75 4.33 -5.55
C ILE A 56 -14.10 5.53 -6.43
N TRP A 57 -13.76 6.74 -6.00
CA TRP A 57 -13.98 7.98 -6.74
C TRP A 57 -13.27 7.97 -8.09
N GLU A 58 -12.00 7.59 -8.13
CA GLU A 58 -11.21 7.52 -9.35
C GLU A 58 -11.70 6.43 -10.31
N LEU A 59 -12.04 5.25 -9.80
CA LEU A 59 -12.58 4.14 -10.60
C LEU A 59 -13.94 4.52 -11.19
N ALA A 60 -14.83 5.10 -10.40
CA ALA A 60 -16.15 5.50 -10.86
C ALA A 60 -16.08 6.61 -11.93
N LEU A 61 -15.26 7.64 -11.74
CA LEU A 61 -15.04 8.68 -12.76
C LEU A 61 -14.39 8.11 -14.03
N GLY A 62 -13.46 7.17 -13.90
CA GLY A 62 -12.87 6.46 -15.03
C GLY A 62 -13.89 5.66 -15.83
N LEU A 63 -14.78 4.92 -15.17
CA LEU A 63 -15.85 4.16 -15.82
C LEU A 63 -16.90 5.08 -16.47
N LEU A 64 -17.25 6.20 -15.84
CA LEU A 64 -18.16 7.19 -16.43
C LEU A 64 -17.60 7.79 -17.72
N MET A 65 -16.31 8.15 -17.72
CA MET A 65 -15.58 8.57 -18.92
C MET A 65 -15.53 7.45 -19.96
N PHE A 66 -15.10 6.25 -19.58
CA PHE A 66 -14.92 5.11 -20.48
C PHE A 66 -16.22 4.72 -21.21
N LEU A 67 -17.33 4.66 -20.47
CA LEU A 67 -18.64 4.32 -21.03
C LEU A 67 -19.32 5.49 -21.76
N HIS A 68 -18.73 6.69 -21.72
CA HIS A 68 -19.31 7.91 -22.27
C HIS A 68 -20.70 8.23 -21.66
N ILE A 69 -20.91 7.89 -20.39
CA ILE A 69 -22.18 8.06 -19.67
C ILE A 69 -22.10 9.25 -18.72
N SER A 70 -23.15 10.07 -18.69
CA SER A 70 -23.27 11.18 -17.73
C SER A 70 -22.10 12.17 -17.77
N LEU A 71 -21.66 12.56 -18.97
CA LEU A 71 -20.64 13.59 -19.20
C LEU A 71 -21.19 15.01 -18.97
N ASN A 72 -21.75 15.21 -17.79
CA ASN A 72 -22.30 16.49 -17.35
C ASN A 72 -21.19 17.41 -16.87
N LYS A 73 -21.52 18.69 -16.65
CA LYS A 73 -20.58 19.68 -16.05
C LYS A 73 -19.94 19.15 -14.76
N PHE A 74 -20.69 18.36 -13.99
CA PHE A 74 -20.23 17.71 -12.77
C PHE A 74 -19.04 16.77 -13.02
N THR A 75 -19.16 15.79 -13.94
CA THR A 75 -18.12 14.80 -14.21
C THR A 75 -16.82 15.44 -14.69
N TYR A 76 -16.90 16.43 -15.59
CA TYR A 76 -15.72 17.18 -16.02
C TYR A 76 -15.10 17.99 -14.88
N ASN A 77 -15.90 18.67 -14.06
CA ASN A 77 -15.40 19.42 -12.92
C ASN A 77 -14.77 18.49 -11.86
N ALA A 78 -15.34 17.31 -11.63
CA ALA A 78 -14.82 16.30 -10.71
C ALA A 78 -13.47 15.77 -11.18
N LEU A 79 -13.33 15.43 -12.48
CA LEU A 79 -12.05 14.99 -13.06
C LEU A 79 -10.97 16.06 -12.97
N ILE A 80 -11.31 17.33 -13.23
CA ILE A 80 -10.43 18.49 -13.08
C ILE A 80 -9.97 18.60 -11.62
N TRP A 81 -10.92 18.61 -10.67
CA TRP A 81 -10.62 18.70 -9.24
C TRP A 81 -9.70 17.58 -8.77
N THR A 82 -10.05 16.34 -9.08
CA THR A 82 -9.24 15.17 -8.71
C THR A 82 -7.84 15.23 -9.33
N SER A 83 -7.72 15.62 -10.60
CA SER A 83 -6.42 15.81 -11.26
C SER A 83 -5.56 16.86 -10.56
N VAL A 84 -6.14 18.02 -10.22
CA VAL A 84 -5.43 19.11 -9.53
C VAL A 84 -4.96 18.66 -8.14
N VAL A 85 -5.82 18.02 -7.35
CA VAL A 85 -5.45 17.50 -6.02
C VAL A 85 -4.30 16.50 -6.11
N PHE A 86 -4.35 15.57 -7.08
CA PHE A 86 -3.25 14.62 -7.28
C PHE A 86 -1.96 15.29 -7.73
N ILE A 87 -2.02 16.31 -8.61
CA ILE A 87 -0.83 17.06 -9.03
C ILE A 87 -0.20 17.76 -7.82
N LEU A 88 -1.00 18.43 -6.99
CA LEU A 88 -0.51 19.13 -5.79
C LEU A 88 0.14 18.14 -4.81
N TYR A 89 -0.53 17.02 -4.52
CA TYR A 89 0.01 15.99 -3.62
C TYR A 89 1.32 15.36 -4.16
N LEU A 90 1.38 15.02 -5.46
CA LEU A 90 2.59 14.47 -6.07
C LEU A 90 3.73 15.48 -6.11
N THR A 91 3.41 16.77 -6.33
CA THR A 91 4.40 17.85 -6.30
C THR A 91 4.97 18.00 -4.89
N TYR A 92 4.13 17.98 -3.86
CA TYR A 92 4.57 17.91 -2.47
C TYR A 92 5.51 16.71 -2.25
N LEU A 93 5.09 15.49 -2.62
CA LEU A 93 5.94 14.30 -2.48
C LEU A 93 7.28 14.42 -3.23
N PHE A 94 7.30 15.04 -4.40
CA PHE A 94 8.51 15.22 -5.21
C PHE A 94 9.53 16.13 -4.53
N PHE A 95 9.08 17.22 -3.89
CA PHE A 95 9.97 18.12 -3.15
C PHE A 95 10.48 17.52 -1.84
N TYR A 96 9.65 16.78 -1.12
CA TYR A 96 10.02 16.24 0.20
C TYR A 96 10.81 14.93 0.13
N ASN A 97 10.48 14.02 -0.81
CA ASN A 97 11.13 12.71 -0.91
C ASN A 97 12.21 12.64 -2.00
N GLY A 98 12.37 13.69 -2.82
CA GLY A 98 13.34 13.74 -3.90
C GLY A 98 12.93 12.98 -5.18
N ALA A 99 13.60 13.28 -6.29
CA ALA A 99 13.22 12.83 -7.64
C ALA A 99 13.29 11.30 -7.87
N GLN A 100 14.00 10.57 -7.01
CA GLN A 100 14.16 9.11 -7.10
C GLN A 100 13.31 8.33 -6.10
N ALA A 101 12.51 9.00 -5.27
CA ALA A 101 11.60 8.30 -4.37
C ALA A 101 10.46 7.64 -5.17
N ASP A 102 10.31 6.33 -5.00
CA ASP A 102 9.12 5.61 -5.43
C ASP A 102 7.91 6.26 -4.74
N CYS A 103 7.08 7.00 -5.49
CA CYS A 103 5.95 7.74 -4.92
C CYS A 103 4.90 6.85 -4.24
N GLY A 104 4.99 5.52 -4.36
CA GLY A 104 4.05 4.57 -3.74
C GLY A 104 2.64 4.61 -4.35
N CYS A 105 2.30 5.68 -5.07
CA CYS A 105 1.00 5.94 -5.70
C CYS A 105 0.60 4.94 -6.79
N PHE A 106 1.52 4.14 -7.32
CA PHE A 106 1.25 3.21 -8.43
C PHE A 106 1.47 1.73 -8.11
N GLY A 107 1.65 1.38 -6.83
CA GLY A 107 1.88 -0.01 -6.44
C GLY A 107 3.20 -0.58 -6.98
N GLU A 108 3.56 -1.78 -6.52
CA GLU A 108 4.93 -2.30 -6.67
C GLU A 108 5.33 -2.73 -8.08
N HIS A 109 4.35 -2.98 -8.95
CA HIS A 109 4.60 -3.64 -10.23
C HIS A 109 4.96 -2.67 -11.37
N TYR A 110 4.87 -1.35 -11.17
CA TYR A 110 5.29 -0.35 -12.17
C TYR A 110 5.82 0.91 -11.48
N LYS A 111 7.14 1.08 -11.45
CA LYS A 111 7.81 2.26 -10.89
C LYS A 111 7.65 3.42 -11.86
N MET A 112 6.62 4.23 -11.67
CA MET A 112 6.49 5.51 -12.34
C MET A 112 7.17 6.57 -11.46
N THR A 113 8.15 7.30 -11.98
CA THR A 113 8.76 8.40 -11.22
C THR A 113 7.70 9.46 -10.91
N PRO A 114 7.79 10.16 -9.75
CA PRO A 114 6.78 11.16 -9.40
C PRO A 114 6.66 12.26 -10.47
N GLY A 115 7.78 12.64 -11.12
CA GLY A 115 7.77 13.58 -12.24
C GLY A 115 6.97 13.11 -13.46
N LEU A 116 7.09 11.83 -13.85
CA LEU A 116 6.30 11.27 -14.95
C LEU A 116 4.81 11.25 -14.59
N ALA A 117 4.48 10.94 -13.33
CA ALA A 117 3.10 10.93 -12.84
C ALA A 117 2.47 12.33 -12.84
N ILE A 118 3.23 13.37 -12.45
CA ILE A 118 2.83 14.78 -12.52
C ILE A 118 2.56 15.17 -13.98
N LEU A 119 3.50 14.89 -14.89
CA LEU A 119 3.36 15.20 -16.31
C LEU A 119 2.11 14.54 -16.91
N LYS A 120 1.88 13.25 -16.62
CA LYS A 120 0.68 12.53 -17.05
C LYS A 120 -0.59 13.23 -16.58
N ASN A 121 -0.66 13.62 -15.29
CA ASN A 121 -1.86 14.27 -14.75
C ASN A 121 -2.06 15.68 -15.33
N ILE A 122 -0.99 16.43 -15.64
CA ILE A 122 -1.08 17.72 -16.35
C ILE A 122 -1.64 17.54 -17.77
N LEU A 123 -1.15 16.54 -18.51
CA LEU A 123 -1.66 16.23 -19.85
C LEU A 123 -3.14 15.85 -19.80
N VAL A 124 -3.52 14.99 -18.86
CA VAL A 124 -4.93 14.59 -18.69
C VAL A 124 -5.79 15.79 -18.29
N LEU A 125 -5.32 16.66 -17.39
CA LEU A 125 -6.02 17.90 -17.02
C LEU A 125 -6.28 18.78 -18.24
N GLY A 126 -5.27 18.99 -19.10
CA GLY A 126 -5.39 19.74 -20.35
C GLY A 126 -6.43 19.13 -21.30
N LEU A 127 -6.40 17.81 -21.48
CA LEU A 127 -7.36 17.09 -22.32
C LEU A 127 -8.79 17.17 -21.77
N VAL A 128 -8.98 17.04 -20.44
CA VAL A 128 -10.31 17.15 -19.80
C VAL A 128 -10.86 18.58 -19.94
N VAL A 129 -10.02 19.60 -19.76
CA VAL A 129 -10.41 21.00 -19.98
C VAL A 129 -10.79 21.24 -21.44
N TYR A 130 -10.02 20.69 -22.38
CA TYR A 130 -10.36 20.75 -23.81
C TYR A 130 -11.71 20.09 -24.10
N LEU A 131 -11.95 18.87 -23.60
CA LEU A 131 -13.23 18.17 -23.78
C LEU A 131 -14.41 18.92 -23.16
N LYS A 132 -14.22 19.59 -22.02
CA LYS A 132 -15.25 20.39 -21.36
C LYS A 132 -15.76 21.55 -22.24
N HIS A 133 -14.89 22.13 -23.07
CA HIS A 133 -15.25 23.21 -24.00
C HIS A 133 -15.87 22.68 -25.31
N GLN A 134 -15.69 21.40 -25.64
CA GLN A 134 -16.34 20.77 -26.79
C GLN A 134 -17.79 20.40 -26.43
N HIS A 135 -18.77 21.06 -27.06
CA HIS A 135 -20.21 20.91 -26.77
C HIS A 135 -20.85 19.63 -27.34
N HIS A 136 -20.17 18.49 -27.29
CA HIS A 136 -20.72 17.21 -27.72
C HIS A 136 -21.28 16.46 -26.51
N ARG A 137 -22.56 16.70 -26.19
CA ARG A 137 -23.26 16.04 -25.09
C ARG A 137 -24.21 14.98 -25.63
N MET A 138 -23.99 13.73 -25.22
CA MET A 138 -24.97 12.67 -25.34
C MET A 138 -25.84 12.70 -24.07
N PHE A 139 -27.06 13.21 -24.18
CA PHE A 139 -28.00 13.23 -23.06
C PHE A 139 -28.70 11.87 -22.94
N TYR A 140 -28.44 11.17 -21.84
CA TYR A 140 -29.17 9.95 -21.49
C TYR A 140 -30.24 10.28 -20.45
N ARG A 141 -31.50 9.88 -20.71
CA ARG A 141 -32.66 10.15 -19.84
C ARG A 141 -32.49 9.63 -18.40
N TYR A 142 -31.67 8.60 -18.20
CA TYR A 142 -31.38 7.98 -16.91
C TYR A 142 -29.93 8.17 -16.44
N SER A 143 -29.22 9.18 -16.96
CA SER A 143 -27.78 9.37 -16.70
C SER A 143 -27.39 9.42 -15.22
N ASN A 144 -28.24 10.00 -14.37
CA ASN A 144 -27.96 10.14 -12.93
C ASN A 144 -28.08 8.80 -12.19
N VAL A 145 -29.07 7.99 -12.55
CA VAL A 145 -29.26 6.65 -11.95
C VAL A 145 -28.11 5.74 -12.35
N ILE A 146 -27.73 5.74 -13.63
CA ILE A 146 -26.60 4.95 -14.12
C ILE A 146 -25.31 5.38 -13.44
N ALA A 147 -25.10 6.69 -13.25
CA ALA A 147 -23.93 7.18 -12.52
C ALA A 147 -23.90 6.69 -11.07
N LEU A 148 -25.02 6.79 -10.35
CA LEU A 148 -25.11 6.30 -8.97
C LEU A 148 -24.85 4.79 -8.89
N SER A 149 -25.38 4.01 -9.84
CA SER A 149 -25.10 2.57 -9.94
C SER A 149 -23.61 2.28 -10.18
N ILE A 150 -22.94 3.04 -11.04
CA ILE A 150 -21.49 2.89 -11.27
C ILE A 150 -20.68 3.18 -10.00
N PHE A 151 -21.05 4.22 -9.25
CA PHE A 151 -20.43 4.49 -7.95
C PHE A 151 -20.66 3.35 -6.95
N GLY A 152 -21.89 2.83 -6.85
CA GLY A 152 -22.23 1.70 -5.98
C GLY A 152 -21.48 0.41 -6.35
N ILE A 153 -21.40 0.08 -7.64
CA ILE A 153 -20.66 -1.09 -8.14
C ILE A 153 -19.16 -0.92 -7.88
N SER A 154 -18.60 0.27 -8.12
CA SER A 154 -17.19 0.56 -7.83
C SER A 154 -16.88 0.41 -6.34
N ALA A 155 -17.78 0.88 -5.46
CA ALA A 155 -17.66 0.71 -4.03
C ALA A 155 -17.70 -0.78 -3.64
N ALA A 156 -18.72 -1.51 -4.08
CA ALA A 156 -18.84 -2.94 -3.81
C ALA A 156 -17.61 -3.72 -4.29
N PHE A 157 -17.11 -3.42 -5.49
CA PHE A 157 -15.91 -4.04 -6.05
C PHE A 157 -14.66 -3.78 -5.19
N VAL A 158 -14.44 -2.53 -4.76
CA VAL A 158 -13.28 -2.18 -3.93
C VAL A 158 -13.33 -2.87 -2.57
N PHE A 159 -14.48 -2.87 -1.90
CA PHE A 159 -14.64 -3.50 -0.58
C PHE A 159 -14.64 -5.04 -0.66
N ALA A 160 -15.17 -5.64 -1.73
CA ALA A 160 -15.16 -7.10 -1.91
C ALA A 160 -13.74 -7.66 -2.09
N LEU A 161 -12.89 -6.96 -2.85
CA LEU A 161 -11.51 -7.38 -3.07
C LEU A 161 -10.56 -6.96 -1.93
N ARG A 162 -10.86 -5.86 -1.24
CA ARG A 162 -10.05 -5.31 -0.14
C ARG A 162 -10.94 -4.99 1.06
N PRO A 163 -11.43 -6.03 1.77
CA PRO A 163 -12.23 -5.84 2.96
C PRO A 163 -11.49 -4.99 3.98
N VAL A 164 -12.25 -4.27 4.80
CA VAL A 164 -11.70 -3.57 5.95
C VAL A 164 -11.38 -4.63 6.99
N SER A 165 -10.09 -4.88 7.23
CA SER A 165 -9.65 -5.65 8.38
C SER A 165 -9.80 -4.78 9.61
N VAL A 166 -10.68 -5.18 10.53
CA VAL A 166 -10.80 -4.55 11.85
C VAL A 166 -9.82 -5.29 12.78
N PRO A 167 -8.91 -4.58 13.48
CA PRO A 167 -8.03 -5.22 14.45
C PRO A 167 -8.85 -6.01 15.47
N GLY A 168 -8.51 -7.28 15.65
CA GLY A 168 -9.20 -8.17 16.60
C GLY A 168 -10.03 -9.31 15.99
N SER A 169 -10.09 -9.46 14.66
CA SER A 169 -10.52 -10.73 14.06
C SER A 169 -9.40 -11.76 14.21
N SER A 170 -9.25 -12.31 15.41
CA SER A 170 -8.28 -13.32 15.77
C SER A 170 -8.48 -14.60 14.97
N ALA A 171 -7.87 -14.67 13.79
CA ALA A 171 -7.34 -15.95 13.32
C ALA A 171 -6.20 -16.29 14.27
N ASP A 172 -6.51 -17.14 15.26
CA ASP A 172 -5.52 -17.70 16.17
C ASP A 172 -4.50 -18.49 15.36
N TYR A 173 -3.45 -17.80 14.92
CA TYR A 173 -2.50 -18.36 13.99
C TYR A 173 -1.56 -19.27 14.77
N ARG A 174 -1.52 -20.54 14.35
CA ARG A 174 -0.71 -21.56 15.01
C ARG A 174 0.77 -21.20 14.92
N ILE A 175 1.43 -21.22 16.07
CA ILE A 175 2.89 -21.22 16.14
C ILE A 175 3.38 -22.49 15.42
N PRO A 176 4.35 -22.40 14.49
CA PRO A 176 4.91 -23.57 13.83
C PRO A 176 5.40 -24.59 14.86
N LYS A 177 5.06 -25.88 14.68
CA LYS A 177 5.47 -26.93 15.63
C LYS A 177 7.00 -27.10 15.71
N HIS A 178 7.71 -26.68 14.67
CA HIS A 178 9.16 -26.85 14.55
C HIS A 178 9.94 -25.51 14.49
N LEU A 179 9.33 -24.39 14.87
CA LEU A 179 10.01 -23.10 14.89
C LEU A 179 11.09 -23.08 15.98
N LYS A 180 12.35 -23.21 15.56
CA LYS A 180 13.53 -23.10 16.43
C LYS A 180 14.19 -21.75 16.21
N LEU A 181 13.76 -20.72 16.93
CA LEU A 181 14.33 -19.37 16.83
C LEU A 181 15.81 -19.29 17.25
N ASP A 182 16.30 -20.22 18.07
CA ASP A 182 17.73 -20.31 18.42
C ASP A 182 18.64 -20.45 17.20
N THR A 183 18.13 -21.00 16.10
CA THR A 183 18.86 -21.15 14.83
C THR A 183 19.35 -19.84 14.25
N LEU A 184 18.69 -18.71 14.57
CA LEU A 184 19.10 -17.38 14.12
C LEU A 184 20.48 -16.98 14.66
N TRP A 185 20.93 -17.57 15.79
CA TRP A 185 22.26 -17.31 16.37
C TRP A 185 23.26 -18.42 16.08
N THR A 186 22.80 -19.65 15.90
CA THR A 186 23.71 -20.80 15.70
C THR A 186 24.05 -21.03 14.24
N SER A 187 23.14 -20.71 13.32
CA SER A 187 23.37 -20.91 11.88
C SER A 187 24.52 -20.05 11.37
N PRO A 188 25.47 -20.61 10.58
CA PRO A 188 26.49 -19.82 9.90
C PRO A 188 25.90 -18.98 8.75
N LEU A 189 24.68 -19.29 8.32
CA LEU A 189 24.00 -18.66 7.18
C LEU A 189 23.30 -17.34 7.56
N ALA A 190 23.10 -17.09 8.87
CA ALA A 190 22.46 -15.90 9.38
C ALA A 190 23.46 -14.73 9.43
N VAL A 191 23.32 -13.74 8.54
CA VAL A 191 24.26 -12.62 8.43
C VAL A 191 23.55 -11.25 8.35
N PRO A 192 23.83 -10.30 9.25
CA PRO A 192 24.63 -10.44 10.47
C PRO A 192 23.89 -11.27 11.53
N LYS A 193 24.62 -11.78 12.54
CA LYS A 193 23.99 -12.45 13.68
C LYS A 193 23.20 -11.45 14.52
N PRO A 194 21.96 -11.77 14.95
CA PRO A 194 21.20 -10.88 15.80
C PRO A 194 21.88 -10.65 17.16
N ALA A 195 21.63 -9.49 17.77
CA ALA A 195 22.13 -9.20 19.11
C ALA A 195 21.54 -10.16 20.17
N LEU A 196 22.27 -10.38 21.27
CA LEU A 196 21.87 -11.33 22.32
C LEU A 196 20.69 -10.84 23.17
N ASN A 197 20.41 -9.54 23.17
CA ASN A 197 19.29 -8.95 23.90
C ASN A 197 17.93 -9.50 23.46
N PHE A 198 17.80 -9.95 22.20
CA PHE A 198 16.56 -10.59 21.72
C PHE A 198 16.30 -11.99 22.32
N LYS A 199 17.28 -12.60 23.00
CA LYS A 199 17.09 -13.89 23.70
C LYS A 199 16.33 -13.75 25.02
N LYS A 200 16.29 -12.56 25.62
CA LYS A 200 15.68 -12.30 26.93
C LYS A 200 14.62 -11.21 26.84
N GLY A 201 13.52 -11.37 27.56
CA GLY A 201 12.42 -10.41 27.58
C GLY A 201 11.46 -10.56 26.39
N LYS A 202 10.57 -9.58 26.25
CA LYS A 202 9.58 -9.52 25.16
C LYS A 202 10.23 -8.99 23.89
N SER A 203 9.96 -9.58 22.74
CA SER A 203 10.45 -9.13 21.43
C SER A 203 9.49 -9.44 20.31
N VAL A 204 9.63 -8.72 19.21
CA VAL A 204 8.88 -8.93 17.97
C VAL A 204 9.85 -9.38 16.90
N ILE A 205 9.68 -10.62 16.41
CA ILE A 205 10.53 -11.22 15.38
C ILE A 205 9.69 -11.41 14.12
N ALA A 206 10.08 -10.77 13.03
CA ALA A 206 9.32 -10.73 11.79
C ALA A 206 10.10 -11.33 10.62
N PHE A 207 9.53 -12.35 9.98
CA PHE A 207 10.08 -13.04 8.81
C PHE A 207 9.54 -12.42 7.53
N PHE A 208 10.45 -11.88 6.71
CA PHE A 208 10.14 -11.15 5.48
C PHE A 208 10.97 -11.65 4.31
N SER A 209 10.35 -11.84 3.15
CA SER A 209 11.07 -12.02 1.90
C SER A 209 11.37 -10.68 1.25
N LEU A 210 12.58 -10.51 0.72
CA LEU A 210 13.03 -9.28 0.06
C LEU A 210 12.21 -8.92 -1.20
N THR A 211 11.43 -9.87 -1.74
CA THR A 211 10.68 -9.70 -2.99
C THR A 211 9.16 -9.80 -2.84
N CYS A 212 8.66 -10.14 -1.66
CA CYS A 212 7.23 -10.30 -1.43
C CYS A 212 6.58 -8.95 -1.12
N SER A 213 5.53 -8.57 -1.85
CA SER A 213 4.80 -7.32 -1.65
C SER A 213 4.25 -7.17 -0.24
N HIS A 214 3.66 -8.24 0.29
CA HIS A 214 3.13 -8.26 1.65
C HIS A 214 4.22 -8.13 2.71
N CYS A 215 5.45 -8.58 2.43
CA CYS A 215 6.59 -8.39 3.32
C CYS A 215 7.08 -6.95 3.31
N ILE A 216 7.08 -6.29 2.15
CA ILE A 216 7.45 -4.88 2.02
C ILE A 216 6.47 -4.00 2.79
N GLU A 217 5.17 -4.26 2.65
CA GLU A 217 4.13 -3.58 3.44
C GLU A 217 4.30 -3.79 4.95
N ALA A 218 4.49 -5.05 5.37
CA ALA A 218 4.63 -5.39 6.78
C ALA A 218 5.91 -4.80 7.40
N ALA A 219 7.02 -4.79 6.67
CA ALA A 219 8.28 -4.19 7.12
C ALA A 219 8.20 -2.67 7.22
N TYR A 220 7.49 -2.02 6.29
CA TYR A 220 7.20 -0.58 6.38
C TYR A 220 6.37 -0.26 7.63
N LYS A 221 5.33 -1.06 7.89
CA LYS A 221 4.52 -0.92 9.11
C LYS A 221 5.35 -1.16 10.39
N LEU A 222 6.27 -2.12 10.36
CA LEU A 222 7.21 -2.38 11.46
C LEU A 222 8.13 -1.19 11.72
N HIS A 223 8.59 -0.49 10.68
CA HIS A 223 9.37 0.74 10.81
C HIS A 223 8.57 1.85 11.52
N ILE A 224 7.31 2.07 11.14
CA ILE A 224 6.44 3.06 11.81
C ILE A 224 6.28 2.72 13.30
N LEU A 225 6.08 1.44 13.63
CA LEU A 225 6.01 1.01 15.02
C LEU A 225 7.33 1.18 15.76
N LYS A 226 8.47 0.98 15.11
CA LYS A 226 9.79 1.25 15.71
C LYS A 226 9.96 2.72 16.06
N LEU A 227 9.46 3.64 15.23
CA LEU A 227 9.47 5.08 15.52
C LEU A 227 8.60 5.43 16.73
N GLN A 228 7.46 4.76 16.89
CA GLN A 228 6.54 4.95 18.04
C GLN A 228 7.08 4.31 19.33
N PHE A 229 7.68 3.12 19.23
CA PHE A 229 8.20 2.33 20.33
C PHE A 229 9.74 2.19 20.21
N LYS A 230 10.46 3.31 20.36
CA LYS A 230 11.91 3.40 20.10
C LYS A 230 12.74 2.34 20.84
N ASP A 231 12.39 2.01 22.07
CA ASP A 231 13.14 1.06 22.90
C ASP A 231 12.67 -0.40 22.73
N ALA A 232 11.57 -0.62 22.01
CA ALA A 232 11.05 -1.97 21.83
C ALA A 232 11.98 -2.80 20.91
N PRO A 233 12.27 -4.05 21.28
CA PRO A 233 13.14 -4.94 20.52
C PRO A 233 12.37 -5.58 19.35
N PHE A 234 12.49 -4.94 18.19
CA PHE A 234 12.05 -5.45 16.89
C PHE A 234 13.25 -6.06 16.13
N LEU A 235 13.07 -7.24 15.55
CA LEU A 235 14.06 -7.94 14.72
C LEU A 235 13.42 -8.39 13.41
N MET A 236 14.08 -8.09 12.29
CA MET A 236 13.70 -8.64 10.98
C MET A 236 14.57 -9.84 10.62
N VAL A 237 13.95 -10.95 10.24
CA VAL A 237 14.58 -12.09 9.60
C VAL A 237 14.26 -12.00 8.12
N LEU A 238 15.27 -11.70 7.31
CA LEU A 238 15.13 -11.43 5.88
C LEU A 238 15.56 -12.64 5.06
N GLY A 239 14.76 -12.99 4.07
CA GLY A 239 15.04 -14.07 3.12
C GLY A 239 15.20 -13.57 1.69
N GLY A 240 16.31 -13.93 1.05
CA GLY A 240 16.54 -13.70 -0.38
C GLY A 240 17.96 -13.22 -0.70
N ARG A 241 18.21 -12.97 -1.98
CA ARG A 241 19.53 -12.55 -2.48
C ARG A 241 19.97 -11.19 -1.92
N LYS A 242 21.21 -11.09 -1.42
CA LYS A 242 21.80 -9.87 -0.85
C LYS A 242 21.75 -8.67 -1.80
N ALA A 243 21.83 -8.90 -3.11
CA ALA A 243 21.69 -7.84 -4.13
C ALA A 243 20.36 -7.07 -4.03
N LYS A 244 19.29 -7.67 -3.48
CA LYS A 244 17.98 -7.03 -3.31
C LYS A 244 17.80 -6.37 -1.94
N LEU A 245 18.72 -6.58 -0.99
CA LEU A 245 18.61 -6.09 0.39
C LEU A 245 18.48 -4.58 0.44
N GLN A 246 19.36 -3.84 -0.25
CA GLN A 246 19.34 -2.39 -0.18
C GLN A 246 18.06 -1.79 -0.78
N ASN A 247 17.55 -2.41 -1.86
CA ASN A 247 16.29 -2.00 -2.46
C ASN A 247 15.13 -2.22 -1.47
N PHE A 248 15.09 -3.35 -0.78
CA PHE A 248 14.11 -3.63 0.26
C PHE A 248 14.18 -2.59 1.37
N LEU A 249 15.35 -2.39 2.00
CA LEU A 249 15.54 -1.45 3.12
C LEU A 249 15.17 0.00 2.74
N ASN A 250 15.53 0.45 1.53
CA ASN A 250 15.16 1.78 1.05
C ASN A 250 13.64 1.91 0.86
N ARG A 251 12.97 0.87 0.35
CA ARG A 251 11.52 0.88 0.10
C ARG A 251 10.71 0.80 1.39
N THR A 252 11.20 0.05 2.36
CA THR A 252 10.54 -0.15 3.66
C THR A 252 10.92 0.92 4.69
N LYS A 253 11.92 1.76 4.38
CA LYS A 253 12.58 2.70 5.32
C LYS A 253 13.11 2.02 6.59
N SER A 254 13.20 0.69 6.62
CA SER A 254 13.43 -0.10 7.83
C SER A 254 14.91 -0.36 8.12
N ALA A 255 15.82 0.50 7.66
CA ALA A 255 17.26 0.35 7.88
C ALA A 255 17.65 0.56 9.36
N ASP A 256 16.77 1.20 10.13
CA ASP A 256 16.86 1.42 11.58
C ASP A 256 16.49 0.19 12.41
N ILE A 257 15.85 -0.81 11.81
CA ILE A 257 15.46 -2.05 12.49
C ILE A 257 16.58 -3.09 12.32
N PRO A 258 17.09 -3.68 13.43
CA PRO A 258 18.05 -4.78 13.36
C PRO A 258 17.52 -5.91 12.50
N PHE A 259 18.38 -6.47 11.64
CA PHE A 259 18.00 -7.57 10.76
C PHE A 259 19.08 -8.63 10.65
N THR A 260 18.67 -9.82 10.23
CA THR A 260 19.56 -10.90 9.79
C THR A 260 19.10 -11.38 8.42
N LEU A 261 20.01 -11.66 7.50
CA LEU A 261 19.73 -12.12 6.15
C LEU A 261 20.10 -13.60 6.00
N PHE A 262 19.23 -14.34 5.32
CA PHE A 262 19.44 -15.69 4.83
C PHE A 262 19.30 -15.70 3.30
N GLU A 263 20.32 -16.18 2.59
CA GLU A 263 20.31 -16.29 1.13
C GLU A 263 19.86 -17.68 0.62
N ASP A 264 19.56 -18.61 1.52
CA ASP A 264 19.25 -20.02 1.25
C ASP A 264 17.84 -20.45 1.70
N GLU A 265 17.53 -21.73 1.50
CA GLU A 265 16.23 -22.35 1.80
C GLU A 265 15.93 -22.52 3.29
N LEU A 266 16.93 -22.39 4.17
CA LEU A 266 16.74 -22.48 5.62
C LEU A 266 15.77 -21.40 6.10
N PHE A 267 15.79 -20.22 5.47
CA PHE A 267 14.80 -19.17 5.70
C PHE A 267 13.36 -19.69 5.56
N TYR A 268 13.07 -20.36 4.46
CA TYR A 268 11.72 -20.87 4.18
C TYR A 268 11.36 -22.04 5.09
N THR A 269 12.35 -22.84 5.50
CA THR A 269 12.15 -23.88 6.52
C THR A 269 11.74 -23.28 7.88
N LEU A 270 12.37 -22.16 8.28
CA LEU A 270 12.07 -21.51 9.56
C LEU A 270 10.66 -20.91 9.61
N CYS A 271 10.14 -20.42 8.49
CA CYS A 271 8.80 -19.83 8.43
C CYS A 271 7.72 -20.78 7.87
N GLU A 272 8.03 -22.05 7.65
CA GLU A 272 7.17 -23.04 6.96
C GLU A 272 6.67 -22.56 5.59
N GLY A 273 7.51 -21.82 4.86
CA GLY A 273 7.21 -21.24 3.56
C GLY A 273 6.23 -20.06 3.58
N GLN A 274 5.80 -19.61 4.77
CA GLN A 274 4.78 -18.57 4.93
C GLN A 274 5.42 -17.24 5.30
N VAL A 275 5.23 -16.23 4.45
CA VAL A 275 5.69 -14.85 4.66
C VAL A 275 4.64 -13.84 4.16
N PRO A 276 4.50 -12.65 4.78
CA PRO A 276 5.13 -12.22 6.02
C PRO A 276 4.61 -13.00 7.23
N ARG A 277 5.48 -13.27 8.20
CA ARG A 277 5.09 -13.94 9.45
C ARG A 277 5.74 -13.25 10.63
N ILE A 278 4.94 -12.82 11.60
CA ILE A 278 5.41 -12.02 12.73
C ILE A 278 5.08 -12.74 14.04
N PHE A 279 6.07 -12.84 14.92
CA PHE A 279 5.96 -13.50 16.21
C PHE A 279 6.17 -12.52 17.36
N LEU A 280 5.23 -12.52 18.29
CA LEU A 280 5.38 -11.93 19.61
C LEU A 280 6.03 -12.98 20.51
N CYS A 281 7.28 -12.71 20.92
CA CYS A 281 8.12 -13.66 21.61
C CYS A 281 8.44 -13.20 23.04
N GLN A 282 8.49 -14.12 24.00
CA GLN A 282 9.05 -13.86 25.33
C GLN A 282 10.15 -14.87 25.61
N ASN A 283 11.34 -14.38 25.94
CA ASN A 283 12.53 -15.21 26.16
C ASN A 283 12.79 -16.17 25.00
N LEU A 284 12.71 -15.64 23.77
CA LEU A 284 12.88 -16.39 22.51
C LEU A 284 11.83 -17.49 22.24
N LYS A 285 10.80 -17.60 23.07
CA LYS A 285 9.66 -18.48 22.82
C LYS A 285 8.53 -17.67 22.17
N PRO A 286 8.05 -18.06 20.98
CA PRO A 286 6.90 -17.42 20.36
C PRO A 286 5.66 -17.73 21.21
N ILE A 287 4.99 -16.69 21.71
CA ILE A 287 3.74 -16.83 22.47
C ILE A 287 2.54 -16.68 21.52
N ARG A 288 2.69 -15.85 20.49
CA ARG A 288 1.63 -15.55 19.54
C ARG A 288 2.22 -15.22 18.17
N SER A 289 1.59 -15.70 17.11
CA SER A 289 1.78 -15.15 15.76
C SER A 289 0.70 -14.13 15.45
N ILE A 290 1.08 -13.08 14.74
CA ILE A 290 0.17 -12.05 14.24
C ILE A 290 0.33 -11.89 12.74
N GLU A 291 -0.76 -11.56 12.05
CA GLU A 291 -0.71 -11.18 10.64
C GLU A 291 -0.19 -9.75 10.49
N LYS A 292 0.19 -9.39 9.25
CA LYS A 292 0.57 -8.00 8.91
C LYS A 292 -0.53 -6.99 9.25
N TYR A 293 -1.80 -7.41 9.18
CA TYR A 293 -2.95 -6.57 9.47
C TYR A 293 -3.04 -6.25 10.97
N ASP A 294 -2.77 -7.24 11.83
CA ASP A 294 -2.77 -7.10 13.29
C ASP A 294 -1.53 -6.42 13.87
N LEU A 295 -0.55 -6.08 13.03
CA LEU A 295 0.66 -5.36 13.44
C LEU A 295 0.35 -3.88 13.72
N GLU A 296 -0.51 -3.60 14.69
CA GLU A 296 -1.02 -2.27 15.03
C GLU A 296 -0.47 -1.73 16.37
N PRO A 297 -0.45 -0.40 16.57
CA PRO A 297 0.10 0.19 17.79
C PRO A 297 -0.54 -0.35 19.07
N ASP A 298 -1.86 -0.58 19.07
CA ASP A 298 -2.58 -1.07 20.26
C ASP A 298 -2.18 -2.49 20.64
N VAL A 299 -2.02 -3.38 19.66
CA VAL A 299 -1.59 -4.77 19.86
C VAL A 299 -0.16 -4.80 20.41
N ILE A 300 0.73 -3.97 19.84
CA ILE A 300 2.13 -3.87 20.27
C ILE A 300 2.24 -3.26 21.67
N ASN A 301 1.51 -2.18 21.94
CA ASN A 301 1.45 -1.54 23.24
C ASN A 301 0.94 -2.50 24.30
N PHE A 302 -0.13 -3.25 24.01
CA PHE A 302 -0.67 -4.28 24.90
C PHE A 302 0.36 -5.37 25.19
N PHE A 303 1.05 -5.87 24.16
CA PHE A 303 2.07 -6.91 24.33
C PHE A 303 3.22 -6.47 25.24
N PHE A 304 3.77 -5.27 25.00
CA PHE A 304 4.90 -4.75 25.78
C PHE A 304 4.51 -4.24 27.18
N LYS A 305 3.27 -3.77 27.39
CA LYS A 305 2.78 -3.30 28.71
C LYS A 305 2.14 -4.37 29.57
N ALA A 306 1.68 -5.47 28.99
CA ALA A 306 1.20 -6.60 29.79
C ALA A 306 2.32 -7.05 30.76
N PRO A 307 1.99 -7.48 31.98
CA PRO A 307 2.97 -8.07 32.89
C PRO A 307 3.61 -9.34 32.31
#